data_AF-A0A947YC70-F1
#
_entry.id   AF-A0A947YC70-F1
#
_cell.length_a   1.000
_cell.length_b   1.000
_cell.length_c   1.000
_cell.angle_alpha   90.00
_cell.angle_beta   90.00
_cell.angle_gamma   90.00
#
_symmetry.space_group_name_H-M   'P 1'
#
loop_
_entity.id
_entity.type
_entity.pdbx_description
1 polymer ?
#
loop_
_entity_poly.entity_id
_entity_poly.type
_entity_poly.pdbx_seq_one_letter_code
_entity_poly.pdbx_strand_id
1 'polypeptide(L)'
;MSWHREWKAIEKSISDLTDICRDFVSALGARNSDSFGTIKKIILPMAGEITERITVLGQRYSSQLPATALNKIDELKNLHIDSAYASATQKEPTAVAHFSSRLQKFQSDFNYLTSDLEGIAVRLTARAFLHLQRSIVADHTIREKWKTARVQHEMACEKLGAVHLLQHGIWSFKVDSAGERTDLILGEVLTDQALGDVYLSSEGLVLTEWKTATQSNSKQKYREAFAQAERYARGSLAAIELKSYRYLVIVSEEYLNDVPADHEKEGIIYKYINIAVDPSSPSIQARKHA
;
A
#
# COMPACT_ATOMS: atom_id res chain seq x y z
N MET A 1 -1.50 8.21 -15.44
CA MET A 1 -2.40 7.32 -14.66
C MET A 1 -1.55 6.19 -14.10
N SER A 2 -1.70 5.77 -12.85
CA SER A 2 -0.92 4.65 -12.28
C SER A 2 -1.56 3.30 -12.63
N TRP A 3 -0.73 2.25 -12.70
CA TRP A 3 -1.21 0.88 -12.98
C TRP A 3 -2.29 0.46 -11.98
N HIS A 4 -2.16 0.88 -10.73
CA HIS A 4 -3.11 0.51 -9.69
C HIS A 4 -4.48 1.18 -9.84
N ARG A 5 -4.52 2.46 -10.23
CA ARG A 5 -5.80 3.15 -10.50
C ARG A 5 -6.51 2.50 -11.68
N GLU A 6 -5.77 2.15 -12.72
CA GLU A 6 -6.28 1.41 -13.88
C GLU A 6 -6.75 0.00 -13.46
N TRP A 7 -5.98 -0.69 -12.63
CA TRP A 7 -6.35 -1.99 -12.06
C TRP A 7 -7.61 -1.91 -11.20
N LYS A 8 -7.80 -0.90 -10.35
CA LYS A 8 -9.05 -0.73 -9.59
C LYS A 8 -10.27 -0.51 -10.47
N ALA A 9 -10.12 0.22 -11.57
CA ALA A 9 -11.20 0.35 -12.55
C ALA A 9 -11.50 -0.98 -13.25
N ILE A 10 -10.47 -1.79 -13.54
CA ILE A 10 -10.64 -3.14 -14.10
C ILE A 10 -11.29 -4.06 -13.07
N GLU A 11 -10.87 -4.03 -11.81
CA GLU A 11 -11.41 -4.82 -10.70
C GLU A 11 -12.91 -4.58 -10.51
N LYS A 12 -13.32 -3.32 -10.58
CA LYS A 12 -14.75 -2.95 -10.56
C LYS A 12 -15.48 -3.54 -11.77
N SER A 13 -14.89 -3.47 -12.96
CA SER A 13 -15.47 -4.05 -14.18
C SER A 13 -15.61 -5.58 -14.09
N ILE A 14 -14.62 -6.28 -13.50
CA ILE A 14 -14.68 -7.73 -13.23
C ILE A 14 -15.81 -8.06 -12.26
N SER A 15 -15.96 -7.26 -11.20
CA SER A 15 -17.02 -7.44 -10.20
C SER A 15 -18.39 -7.26 -10.84
N ASP A 16 -18.58 -6.20 -11.62
CA ASP A 16 -19.83 -5.90 -12.33
C ASP A 16 -20.18 -7.01 -13.33
N LEU A 17 -19.19 -7.49 -14.10
CA LEU A 17 -19.41 -8.62 -15.01
C LEU A 17 -19.79 -9.90 -14.25
N THR A 18 -19.17 -10.16 -13.10
CA THR A 18 -19.48 -11.33 -12.29
C THR A 18 -20.91 -11.27 -11.75
N ASP A 19 -21.35 -10.11 -11.28
CA ASP A 19 -22.72 -9.93 -10.81
C ASP A 19 -23.73 -10.14 -11.95
N ILE A 20 -23.46 -9.59 -13.14
CA ILE A 20 -24.26 -9.86 -14.35
C ILE A 20 -24.31 -11.36 -14.68
N CYS A 21 -23.16 -12.05 -14.63
CA CYS A 21 -23.09 -13.49 -14.89
C CYS A 21 -23.92 -14.29 -13.88
N ARG A 22 -23.84 -13.93 -12.59
CA ARG A 22 -24.58 -14.56 -11.49
C ARG A 22 -26.08 -14.38 -11.65
N ASP A 23 -26.52 -13.15 -11.95
CA ASP A 23 -27.92 -12.82 -12.17
C ASP A 23 -28.46 -13.54 -13.41
N PHE A 24 -27.67 -13.60 -14.48
CA PHE A 24 -28.00 -14.30 -15.71
C PHE A 24 -28.17 -15.82 -15.48
N VAL A 25 -27.22 -16.47 -14.80
CA VAL A 25 -27.30 -17.90 -14.47
C VAL A 25 -28.51 -18.19 -13.57
N SER A 26 -28.79 -17.31 -12.61
CA SER A 26 -29.96 -17.43 -11.73
C SER A 26 -31.28 -17.30 -12.52
N ALA A 27 -31.34 -16.39 -13.48
CA ALA A 27 -32.51 -16.20 -14.35
C ALA A 27 -32.72 -17.37 -15.34
N LEU A 28 -31.64 -17.98 -15.84
CA LEU A 28 -31.72 -19.18 -16.67
C LEU A 28 -32.17 -20.44 -15.92
N GLY A 29 -31.90 -20.53 -14.61
CA GLY A 29 -32.49 -21.59 -13.77
C GLY A 29 -34.02 -21.64 -13.82
N ALA A 30 -34.67 -20.51 -14.16
CA ALA A 30 -36.11 -20.41 -14.38
C ALA A 30 -36.53 -20.46 -15.87
N ARG A 31 -35.59 -20.37 -16.82
CA ARG A 31 -35.85 -20.30 -18.28
C ARG A 31 -34.77 -21.06 -19.07
N ASN A 32 -35.15 -22.10 -19.79
CA ASN A 32 -34.24 -23.04 -20.47
C ASN A 32 -33.41 -22.49 -21.66
N SER A 33 -33.35 -21.18 -21.92
CA SER A 33 -32.56 -20.62 -23.03
C SER A 33 -32.26 -19.12 -22.94
N ASP A 34 -31.12 -18.70 -23.52
CA ASP A 34 -30.77 -17.29 -23.76
C ASP A 34 -31.62 -16.68 -24.89
N SER A 35 -32.88 -16.38 -24.56
CA SER A 35 -33.88 -15.90 -25.53
C SER A 35 -33.58 -14.51 -26.11
N PHE A 36 -32.74 -13.71 -25.43
CA PHE A 36 -32.45 -12.32 -25.83
C PHE A 36 -31.04 -12.14 -26.41
N GLY A 37 -30.20 -13.18 -26.34
CA GLY A 37 -28.81 -13.14 -26.77
C GLY A 37 -27.93 -12.34 -25.81
N THR A 38 -28.24 -12.35 -24.50
CA THR A 38 -27.51 -11.64 -23.45
C THR A 38 -26.04 -12.03 -23.41
N ILE A 39 -25.73 -13.31 -23.64
CA ILE A 39 -24.34 -13.80 -23.67
C ILE A 39 -23.57 -13.07 -24.77
N LYS A 40 -24.12 -13.08 -26.00
CA LYS A 40 -23.46 -12.51 -27.18
C LYS A 40 -23.43 -10.98 -27.19
N LYS A 41 -24.49 -10.33 -26.70
CA LYS A 41 -24.65 -8.87 -26.79
C LYS A 41 -24.05 -8.10 -25.62
N ILE A 42 -23.89 -8.73 -24.45
CA ILE A 42 -23.48 -8.04 -23.22
C ILE A 42 -22.25 -8.71 -22.60
N ILE A 43 -22.37 -9.99 -22.22
CA ILE A 43 -21.32 -10.69 -21.44
C ILE A 43 -20.02 -10.80 -22.23
N LEU A 44 -20.08 -11.28 -23.49
CA LEU A 44 -18.91 -11.45 -24.33
C LEU A 44 -18.19 -10.14 -24.66
N PRO A 45 -18.88 -9.06 -25.09
CA PRO A 45 -18.23 -7.76 -25.29
C PRO A 45 -17.55 -7.22 -24.02
N MET A 46 -18.22 -7.28 -22.86
CA MET A 46 -17.64 -6.82 -21.59
C MET A 46 -16.42 -7.66 -21.19
N ALA A 47 -16.49 -8.97 -21.36
CA ALA A 47 -15.38 -9.90 -21.10
C ALA A 47 -14.16 -9.59 -21.99
N GLY A 48 -14.39 -9.36 -23.28
CA GLY A 48 -13.36 -8.95 -24.23
C GLY A 48 -12.71 -7.63 -23.83
N GLU A 49 -13.52 -6.62 -23.50
CA GLU A 49 -13.02 -5.31 -23.04
C GLU A 49 -12.16 -5.43 -21.78
N ILE A 50 -12.61 -6.19 -20.78
CA ILE A 50 -11.86 -6.42 -19.53
C ILE A 50 -10.52 -7.09 -19.83
N THR A 51 -10.50 -8.13 -20.66
CA THR A 51 -9.29 -8.89 -20.97
C THR A 51 -8.29 -8.06 -21.76
N GLU A 52 -8.77 -7.23 -22.69
CA GLU A 52 -7.95 -6.27 -23.42
C GLU A 52 -7.35 -5.24 -22.47
N ARG A 53 -8.15 -4.67 -21.56
CA ARG A 53 -7.66 -3.70 -20.56
C ARG A 53 -6.61 -4.30 -19.63
N ILE A 54 -6.75 -5.57 -19.24
CA ILE A 54 -5.73 -6.29 -18.45
C ILE A 54 -4.44 -6.48 -19.26
N THR A 55 -4.57 -6.81 -20.55
CA THR A 55 -3.41 -6.97 -21.45
C THR A 55 -2.66 -5.65 -21.63
N VAL A 56 -3.39 -4.57 -21.91
CA VAL A 56 -2.84 -3.21 -22.05
C VAL A 56 -2.16 -2.75 -20.75
N LEU A 57 -2.76 -3.05 -19.59
CA LEU A 57 -2.15 -2.80 -18.28
C LEU A 57 -0.78 -3.48 -18.17
N GLY A 58 -0.70 -4.79 -18.46
CA GLY A 58 0.55 -5.55 -18.37
C GLY A 58 1.64 -5.01 -19.31
N GLN A 59 1.28 -4.63 -20.54
CA GLN A 59 2.23 -4.05 -21.50
C GLN A 59 2.74 -2.68 -21.04
N ARG A 60 1.81 -1.79 -20.66
CA ARG A 60 2.12 -0.40 -20.28
C ARG A 60 2.96 -0.31 -19.02
N TYR A 61 2.74 -1.22 -18.06
CA TYR A 61 3.39 -1.20 -16.74
C TYR A 61 4.31 -2.41 -16.51
N SER A 62 4.84 -2.98 -17.59
CA SER A 62 5.73 -4.15 -17.54
C SER A 62 6.97 -3.97 -16.67
N SER A 63 7.51 -2.74 -16.57
CA SER A 63 8.64 -2.44 -15.70
C SER A 63 8.27 -2.27 -14.22
N GLN A 64 6.97 -2.11 -13.91
CA GLN A 64 6.48 -1.79 -12.56
C GLN A 64 5.79 -2.97 -11.88
N LEU A 65 5.40 -3.99 -12.64
CA LEU A 65 4.72 -5.18 -12.14
C LEU A 65 5.72 -6.31 -11.85
N PRO A 66 5.52 -7.10 -10.78
CA PRO A 66 6.30 -8.31 -10.55
C PRO A 66 6.23 -9.25 -11.75
N ALA A 67 7.33 -9.91 -12.10
CA ALA A 67 7.38 -10.87 -13.21
C ALA A 67 6.31 -11.98 -13.08
N THR A 68 6.01 -12.40 -11.85
CA THR A 68 4.95 -13.36 -11.55
C THR A 68 3.55 -12.84 -11.88
N ALA A 69 3.28 -11.55 -11.64
CA ALA A 69 2.01 -10.90 -12.00
C ALA A 69 1.89 -10.74 -13.52
N LEU A 70 2.98 -10.42 -14.23
CA LEU A 70 3.02 -10.38 -15.68
C LEU A 70 2.76 -11.75 -16.32
N ASN A 71 3.39 -12.81 -15.78
CA ASN A 71 3.10 -14.18 -16.20
C ASN A 71 1.61 -14.51 -16.03
N LYS A 72 0.97 -14.03 -14.95
CA LYS A 72 -0.46 -14.22 -14.74
C LYS A 72 -1.32 -13.50 -15.78
N ILE A 73 -0.92 -12.31 -16.21
CA ILE A 73 -1.58 -11.59 -17.32
C ILE A 73 -1.42 -12.37 -18.63
N ASP A 74 -0.24 -12.95 -18.88
CA ASP A 74 0.00 -13.76 -20.07
C ASP A 74 -0.81 -15.08 -20.05
N GLU A 75 -0.96 -15.71 -18.89
CA GLU A 75 -1.89 -16.84 -18.70
C GLU A 75 -3.34 -16.45 -19.03
N LEU A 76 -3.73 -15.21 -18.73
CA LEU A 76 -5.07 -14.71 -19.04
C LEU A 76 -5.28 -14.56 -20.56
N LYS A 77 -4.26 -14.18 -21.33
CA LYS A 77 -4.35 -14.10 -22.81
C LYS A 77 -4.68 -15.45 -23.44
N ASN A 78 -4.30 -16.54 -22.77
CA ASN A 78 -4.63 -17.90 -23.21
C ASN A 78 -6.07 -18.31 -22.88
N LEU A 79 -6.85 -17.50 -22.15
CA LEU A 79 -8.31 -17.63 -22.15
C LEU A 79 -8.83 -17.29 -23.53
N HIS A 80 -9.03 -18.32 -24.34
CA HIS A 80 -9.75 -18.22 -25.58
C HIS A 80 -11.24 -17.99 -25.26
N ILE A 81 -11.61 -16.72 -25.06
CA ILE A 81 -13.01 -16.32 -24.88
C ILE A 81 -13.83 -16.83 -26.07
N ASP A 82 -13.29 -16.73 -27.28
CA ASP A 82 -14.02 -17.17 -28.47
C ASP A 82 -14.17 -18.70 -28.56
N SER A 83 -13.19 -19.52 -28.12
CA SER A 83 -13.30 -20.98 -28.24
C SER A 83 -14.12 -21.62 -27.12
N ALA A 84 -14.06 -21.09 -25.90
CA ALA A 84 -14.86 -21.56 -24.77
C ALA A 84 -16.35 -21.17 -24.90
N TYR A 85 -16.65 -20.10 -25.65
CA TYR A 85 -18.02 -19.62 -25.87
C TYR A 85 -18.58 -19.91 -27.27
N ALA A 86 -17.74 -20.27 -28.26
CA ALA A 86 -18.23 -20.78 -29.54
C ALA A 86 -19.04 -22.08 -29.38
N SER A 87 -18.74 -22.88 -28.36
CA SER A 87 -19.55 -24.05 -27.98
C SER A 87 -20.72 -23.73 -27.05
N ALA A 88 -20.70 -22.57 -26.35
CA ALA A 88 -21.77 -22.06 -25.48
C ALA A 88 -22.97 -21.56 -26.31
N THR A 89 -23.49 -22.43 -27.15
CA THR A 89 -24.69 -22.23 -27.96
C THR A 89 -25.92 -22.38 -27.06
N GLN A 90 -26.48 -21.28 -26.56
CA GLN A 90 -27.82 -21.11 -25.95
C GLN A 90 -28.28 -22.03 -24.79
N LYS A 91 -27.57 -23.13 -24.47
CA LYS A 91 -28.04 -24.21 -23.58
C LYS A 91 -27.12 -24.53 -22.40
N GLU A 92 -25.95 -23.90 -22.28
CA GLU A 92 -24.99 -24.20 -21.21
C GLU A 92 -24.63 -22.96 -20.37
N PRO A 93 -25.42 -22.65 -19.32
CA PRO A 93 -25.12 -21.60 -18.33
C PRO A 93 -23.77 -21.80 -17.63
N THR A 94 -23.26 -23.04 -17.65
CA THR A 94 -22.00 -23.47 -17.04
C THR A 94 -20.78 -22.78 -17.64
N ALA A 95 -20.79 -22.45 -18.95
CA ALA A 95 -19.69 -21.74 -19.59
C ALA A 95 -19.53 -20.30 -19.06
N VAL A 96 -20.65 -19.60 -18.86
CA VAL A 96 -20.68 -18.23 -18.30
C VAL A 96 -20.18 -18.24 -16.85
N ALA A 97 -20.67 -19.19 -16.04
CA ALA A 97 -20.23 -19.35 -14.65
C ALA A 97 -18.73 -19.65 -14.58
N HIS A 98 -18.23 -20.59 -15.40
CA HIS A 98 -16.82 -20.98 -15.41
C HIS A 98 -15.89 -19.81 -15.79
N PHE A 99 -16.26 -19.00 -16.78
CA PHE A 99 -15.49 -17.82 -17.16
C PHE A 99 -15.47 -16.77 -16.04
N SER A 100 -16.63 -16.44 -15.47
CA SER A 100 -16.71 -15.50 -14.34
C SER A 100 -15.85 -15.96 -13.18
N SER A 101 -15.88 -17.25 -12.83
CA SER A 101 -15.01 -17.82 -11.80
C SER A 101 -13.51 -17.72 -12.15
N ARG A 102 -13.13 -17.88 -13.42
CA ARG A 102 -11.74 -17.71 -13.86
C ARG A 102 -11.27 -16.26 -13.76
N LEU A 103 -12.11 -15.28 -14.13
CA LEU A 103 -11.79 -13.86 -13.95
C LEU A 103 -11.66 -13.48 -12.47
N GLN A 104 -12.56 -13.97 -11.62
CA GLN A 104 -12.46 -13.77 -10.17
C GLN A 104 -11.19 -14.40 -9.58
N LYS A 105 -10.83 -15.62 -10.04
CA LYS A 105 -9.58 -16.27 -9.64
C LYS A 105 -8.37 -15.45 -10.07
N PHE A 106 -8.36 -14.96 -11.31
CA PHE A 106 -7.31 -14.06 -11.80
C PHE A 106 -7.20 -12.80 -10.95
N GLN A 107 -8.33 -12.12 -10.66
CA GLN A 107 -8.36 -10.93 -9.79
C GLN A 107 -7.74 -11.23 -8.43
N SER A 108 -8.14 -12.34 -7.80
CA SER A 108 -7.59 -12.76 -6.51
C SER A 108 -6.09 -13.03 -6.58
N ASP A 109 -5.63 -13.75 -7.61
CA ASP A 109 -4.22 -14.10 -7.80
C ASP A 109 -3.37 -12.86 -8.06
N PHE A 110 -3.86 -11.96 -8.92
CA PHE A 110 -3.17 -10.73 -9.24
C PHE A 110 -3.06 -9.82 -8.00
N ASN A 111 -4.13 -9.70 -7.22
CA ASN A 111 -4.11 -8.99 -5.95
C ASN A 111 -3.12 -9.62 -4.95
N TYR A 112 -3.05 -10.95 -4.87
CA TYR A 112 -2.10 -11.63 -4.01
C TYR A 112 -0.64 -11.39 -4.45
N LEU A 113 -0.34 -11.58 -5.73
CA LEU A 113 1.00 -11.41 -6.29
C LEU A 113 1.50 -9.96 -6.17
N THR A 114 0.59 -8.99 -6.17
CA THR A 114 0.92 -7.57 -5.96
C THR A 114 0.93 -7.17 -4.49
N SER A 115 0.40 -7.99 -3.57
CA SER A 115 0.42 -7.74 -2.12
C SER A 115 1.79 -7.93 -1.45
N ASP A 116 2.68 -8.74 -2.03
CA ASP A 116 4.03 -8.94 -1.46
C ASP A 116 4.87 -7.64 -1.47
N LEU A 117 4.53 -6.68 -2.31
CA LEU A 117 5.11 -5.33 -2.29
C LEU A 117 4.86 -4.63 -0.95
N GLU A 118 3.67 -4.78 -0.35
CA GLU A 118 3.37 -4.22 0.98
C GLU A 118 4.21 -4.92 2.05
N GLY A 119 4.37 -6.25 1.94
CA GLY A 119 5.24 -7.03 2.84
C GLY A 119 6.71 -6.62 2.76
N ILE A 120 7.24 -6.38 1.55
CA ILE A 120 8.59 -5.86 1.33
C ILE A 120 8.73 -4.48 1.98
N ALA A 121 7.80 -3.57 1.71
CA ALA A 121 7.85 -2.21 2.20
C ALA A 121 7.76 -2.14 3.74
N VAL A 122 6.95 -3.00 4.39
CA VAL A 122 6.92 -3.14 5.87
C VAL A 122 8.28 -3.56 6.41
N ARG A 123 8.90 -4.59 5.83
CA ARG A 123 10.21 -5.08 6.28
C ARG A 123 11.32 -4.04 6.09
N LEU A 124 11.33 -3.35 4.95
CA LEU A 124 12.28 -2.27 4.66
C LEU A 124 12.12 -1.10 5.62
N THR A 125 10.87 -0.69 5.91
CA THR A 125 10.57 0.39 6.86
C THR A 125 11.04 0.03 8.28
N ALA A 126 10.72 -1.18 8.75
CA ALA A 126 11.19 -1.66 10.05
C ALA A 126 12.72 -1.70 10.13
N ARG A 127 13.38 -2.19 9.07
CA ARG A 127 14.85 -2.20 8.96
C ARG A 127 15.41 -0.78 9.00
N ALA A 128 14.79 0.17 8.30
CA ALA A 128 15.23 1.55 8.26
C ALA A 128 15.21 2.19 9.66
N PHE A 129 14.12 2.03 10.43
CA PHE A 129 14.06 2.54 11.81
C PHE A 129 15.06 1.85 12.74
N LEU A 130 15.24 0.53 12.64
CA LEU A 130 16.25 -0.19 13.41
C LEU A 130 17.67 0.28 13.06
N HIS A 131 17.95 0.45 11.76
CA HIS A 131 19.22 0.99 11.28
C HIS A 131 19.45 2.40 11.81
N LEU A 132 18.42 3.27 11.78
CA LEU A 132 18.51 4.63 12.31
C LEU A 132 18.95 4.64 13.78
N GLN A 133 18.24 3.89 14.62
CA GLN A 133 18.55 3.83 16.05
C GLN A 133 19.98 3.31 16.29
N ARG A 134 20.41 2.29 15.55
CA ARG A 134 21.75 1.73 15.65
C ARG A 134 22.82 2.72 15.18
N SER A 135 22.56 3.47 14.12
CA SER A 135 23.49 4.49 13.60
C SER A 135 23.67 5.65 14.58
N ILE A 136 22.59 6.11 15.24
CA ILE A 136 22.66 7.12 16.32
C ILE A 136 23.53 6.62 17.50
N VAL A 137 23.39 5.35 17.85
CA VAL A 137 24.18 4.74 18.94
C VAL A 137 25.65 4.60 18.53
N ALA A 138 25.92 4.12 17.32
CA ALA A 138 27.28 3.77 16.88
C ALA A 138 28.11 4.97 16.40
N ASP A 139 27.50 5.98 15.79
CA ASP A 139 28.18 7.10 15.14
C ASP A 139 27.87 8.43 15.84
N HIS A 140 28.90 9.05 16.41
CA HIS A 140 28.82 10.33 17.11
C HIS A 140 28.31 11.48 16.20
N THR A 141 28.71 11.51 14.93
CA THR A 141 28.30 12.55 13.98
C THR A 141 26.81 12.46 13.71
N ILE A 142 26.31 11.24 13.49
CA ILE A 142 24.88 10.99 13.31
C ILE A 142 24.12 11.36 14.59
N ARG A 143 24.64 10.98 15.76
CA ARG A 143 24.05 11.31 17.06
C ARG A 143 23.87 12.82 17.24
N GLU A 144 24.93 13.59 17.08
CA GLU A 144 24.90 15.05 17.29
C GLU A 144 23.98 15.76 16.27
N LYS A 145 23.93 15.25 15.03
CA LYS A 145 22.98 15.74 14.03
C LYS A 145 21.52 15.55 14.49
N TRP A 146 21.19 14.38 15.02
CA TRP A 146 19.85 14.07 15.54
C TRP A 146 19.51 14.81 16.84
N LYS A 147 20.48 15.01 17.74
CA LYS A 147 20.32 15.87 18.93
C LYS A 147 19.99 17.30 18.55
N THR A 148 20.74 17.85 17.58
CA THR A 148 20.49 19.19 17.04
C THR A 148 19.09 19.29 16.41
N ALA A 149 18.72 18.32 15.58
CA ALA A 149 17.39 18.28 14.96
C ALA A 149 16.26 18.21 16.00
N ARG A 150 16.44 17.44 17.09
CA ARG A 150 15.45 17.38 18.18
C ARG A 150 15.24 18.75 18.83
N VAL A 151 16.32 19.50 19.07
CA VAL A 151 16.26 20.87 19.63
C VAL A 151 15.58 21.83 18.65
N GLN A 152 15.78 21.66 17.35
CA GLN A 152 15.13 22.44 16.29
C GLN A 152 13.63 22.09 16.07
N HIS A 153 13.10 21.12 16.81
CA HIS A 153 11.71 20.61 16.76
C HIS A 153 11.39 19.60 15.64
N GLU A 154 10.09 19.29 15.51
CA GLU A 154 9.52 18.16 14.76
C GLU A 154 9.97 18.17 13.30
N MET A 155 9.92 19.32 12.62
CA MET A 155 10.23 19.42 11.18
C MET A 155 11.66 19.04 10.83
N ALA A 156 12.64 19.38 11.69
CA ALA A 156 14.02 18.99 11.44
C ALA A 156 14.20 17.46 11.56
N CYS A 157 13.51 16.85 12.53
CA CYS A 157 13.49 15.39 12.68
C CYS A 157 12.77 14.69 11.52
N GLU A 158 11.64 15.24 11.05
CA GLU A 158 10.90 14.75 9.88
C GLU A 158 11.81 14.67 8.65
N LYS A 159 12.51 15.75 8.32
CA LYS A 159 13.41 15.81 7.16
C LYS A 159 14.54 14.79 7.24
N LEU A 160 15.18 14.66 8.41
CA LEU A 160 16.24 13.66 8.59
C LEU A 160 15.72 12.23 8.54
N GLY A 161 14.55 11.99 9.13
CA GLY A 161 13.86 10.71 9.09
C GLY A 161 13.50 10.29 7.67
N ALA A 162 12.95 11.21 6.89
CA ALA A 162 12.57 10.99 5.51
C ALA A 162 13.77 10.70 4.60
N VAL A 163 14.86 11.48 4.73
CA VAL A 163 16.12 11.20 4.03
C VAL A 163 16.67 9.82 4.40
N HIS A 164 16.59 9.43 5.68
CA HIS A 164 17.03 8.12 6.12
C HIS A 164 16.16 7.00 5.54
N LEU A 165 14.83 7.15 5.53
CA LEU A 165 13.93 6.17 4.90
C LEU A 165 14.22 6.02 3.40
N LEU A 166 14.52 7.12 2.71
CA LEU A 166 14.85 7.12 1.30
C LEU A 166 16.12 6.30 0.98
N GLN A 167 17.10 6.28 1.89
CA GLN A 167 18.29 5.41 1.76
C GLN A 167 17.95 3.91 1.76
N HIS A 168 16.77 3.53 2.25
CA HIS A 168 16.26 2.16 2.24
C HIS A 168 15.23 1.91 1.12
N GLY A 169 15.10 2.84 0.17
CA GLY A 169 14.13 2.77 -0.91
C GLY A 169 12.70 3.08 -0.46
N ILE A 170 12.51 3.71 0.70
CA ILE A 170 11.19 4.05 1.24
C ILE A 170 11.00 5.56 1.19
N TRP A 171 9.97 5.98 0.46
CA TRP A 171 9.51 7.36 0.53
C TRP A 171 8.56 7.53 1.69
N SER A 172 8.63 8.67 2.37
CA SER A 172 7.76 8.98 3.50
C SER A 172 7.03 10.29 3.29
N PHE A 173 5.74 10.29 3.59
CA PHE A 173 4.90 11.48 3.53
C PHE A 173 4.15 11.67 4.85
N LYS A 174 3.66 12.88 5.07
CA LYS A 174 2.64 13.17 6.10
C LYS A 174 1.40 13.76 5.46
N VAL A 175 0.37 13.93 6.27
CA VAL A 175 -0.91 14.46 5.82
C VAL A 175 -1.12 15.84 6.42
N ASP A 176 -1.39 16.80 5.56
CA ASP A 176 -1.65 18.16 6.01
C ASP A 176 -3.09 18.33 6.51
N SER A 177 -3.43 19.55 6.94
CA SER A 177 -4.78 19.87 7.43
C SER A 177 -5.87 19.80 6.34
N ALA A 178 -5.51 19.86 5.06
CA ALA A 178 -6.42 19.74 3.93
C ALA A 178 -6.60 18.28 3.46
N GLY A 179 -5.86 17.33 4.05
CA GLY A 179 -5.86 15.92 3.66
C GLY A 179 -4.93 15.62 2.49
N GLU A 180 -4.08 16.57 2.09
CA GLU A 180 -3.10 16.42 1.02
C GLU A 180 -1.84 15.73 1.53
N ARG A 181 -1.15 15.05 0.62
CA ARG A 181 0.10 14.33 0.93
C ARG A 181 1.27 15.29 0.78
N THR A 182 2.01 15.51 1.85
CA THR A 182 3.19 16.37 1.85
C THR A 182 4.45 15.52 1.93
N ASP A 183 5.35 15.71 0.97
CA ASP A 183 6.70 15.16 1.02
C ASP A 183 7.43 15.72 2.25
N LEU A 184 8.05 14.83 3.03
CA LEU A 184 8.69 15.24 4.28
C LEU A 184 10.03 15.94 4.10
N ILE A 185 10.69 15.79 2.95
CA ILE A 185 12.00 16.39 2.68
C ILE A 185 11.82 17.83 2.17
N LEU A 186 11.02 17.98 1.11
CA LEU A 186 10.77 19.24 0.42
C LEU A 186 9.65 20.05 1.08
N GLY A 187 8.74 19.41 1.80
CA GLY A 187 7.56 20.06 2.39
C GLY A 187 6.51 20.43 1.34
N GLU A 188 6.59 19.86 0.14
CA GLU A 188 5.71 20.14 -0.99
C GLU A 188 4.62 19.06 -1.12
N VAL A 189 3.50 19.43 -1.73
CA VAL A 189 2.44 18.46 -2.05
C VAL A 189 2.95 17.48 -3.11
N LEU A 190 2.78 16.19 -2.88
CA LEU A 190 3.12 15.15 -3.85
C LEU A 190 2.15 15.21 -5.04
N THR A 191 2.55 15.92 -6.09
CA THR A 191 1.83 16.03 -7.37
C THR A 191 1.88 14.72 -8.17
N ASP A 192 0.98 14.54 -9.14
CA ASP A 192 0.98 13.38 -10.05
C ASP A 192 2.32 13.15 -10.77
N GLN A 193 3.09 14.22 -11.01
CA GLN A 193 4.42 14.12 -11.61
C GLN A 193 5.45 13.59 -10.60
N ALA A 194 5.51 14.17 -9.40
CA ALA A 194 6.38 13.69 -8.32
C ALA A 194 6.10 12.22 -7.99
N LEU A 195 4.84 11.80 -8.09
CA LEU A 195 4.44 10.41 -7.91
C LEU A 195 5.08 9.45 -8.94
N GLY A 196 5.35 9.90 -10.16
CA GLY A 196 6.12 9.12 -11.13
C GLY A 196 7.52 8.78 -10.63
N ASP A 197 8.19 9.74 -9.99
CA ASP A 197 9.52 9.53 -9.41
C ASP A 197 9.46 8.58 -8.22
N VAL A 198 8.42 8.66 -7.39
CA VAL A 198 8.19 7.70 -6.29
C VAL A 198 8.04 6.27 -6.83
N TYR A 199 7.28 6.07 -7.91
CA TYR A 199 7.10 4.73 -8.50
C TYR A 199 8.40 4.15 -9.08
N LEU A 200 9.31 5.00 -9.58
CA LEU A 200 10.56 4.55 -10.20
C LEU A 200 11.69 4.35 -9.18
N SER A 201 11.65 5.06 -8.05
CA SER A 201 12.76 5.12 -7.09
C SER A 201 12.46 4.49 -5.73
N SER A 202 11.22 4.05 -5.50
CA SER A 202 10.80 3.50 -4.21
C SER A 202 10.27 2.07 -4.31
N GLU A 203 10.59 1.31 -3.27
CA GLU A 203 9.98 0.01 -2.96
C GLU A 203 8.69 0.19 -2.14
N GLY A 204 8.44 1.40 -1.63
CA GLY A 204 7.26 1.72 -0.87
C GLY A 204 7.13 3.20 -0.51
N LEU A 205 5.88 3.62 -0.32
CA LEU A 205 5.48 4.93 0.16
C LEU A 205 4.76 4.79 1.50
N VAL A 206 5.27 5.43 2.55
CA VAL A 206 4.81 5.22 3.93
C VAL A 206 4.32 6.53 4.54
N LEU A 207 3.16 6.47 5.20
CA LEU A 207 2.73 7.56 6.07
C LEU A 207 3.52 7.50 7.38
N THR A 208 4.27 8.56 7.67
CA THR A 208 4.97 8.73 8.94
C THR A 208 4.60 10.05 9.60
N GLU A 209 4.19 10.01 10.86
CA GLU A 209 4.01 11.20 11.69
C GLU A 209 5.11 11.28 12.73
N TRP A 210 5.85 12.38 12.75
CA TRP A 210 6.97 12.57 13.65
C TRP A 210 6.62 13.58 14.73
N LYS A 211 7.01 13.28 15.97
CA LYS A 211 6.93 14.21 17.11
C LYS A 211 8.23 14.19 17.90
N THR A 212 8.50 15.28 18.60
CA THR A 212 9.53 15.32 19.63
C THR A 212 8.88 15.25 21.01
N ALA A 213 9.45 14.45 21.91
CA ALA A 213 8.90 14.25 23.25
C ALA A 213 9.98 14.13 24.33
N THR A 214 9.53 14.31 25.56
CA THR A 214 10.22 13.96 26.80
C THR A 214 9.41 12.88 27.52
N GLN A 215 9.97 12.31 28.59
CA GLN A 215 9.26 11.30 29.39
C GLN A 215 7.96 11.81 30.02
N SER A 216 7.84 13.13 30.25
CA SER A 216 6.66 13.72 30.89
C SER A 216 5.50 13.98 29.92
N ASN A 217 5.77 14.09 28.61
CA ASN A 217 4.76 14.42 27.61
C ASN A 217 4.59 13.37 26.49
N SER A 218 5.33 12.26 26.55
CA SER A 218 5.30 11.16 25.56
C SER A 218 3.88 10.68 25.26
N LYS A 219 3.06 10.40 26.28
CA LYS A 219 1.65 9.97 26.09
C LYS A 219 0.83 10.95 25.29
N GLN A 220 1.00 12.25 25.56
CA GLN A 220 0.30 13.30 24.82
C GLN A 220 0.77 13.31 23.36
N LYS A 221 2.09 13.25 23.13
CA LYS A 221 2.67 13.24 21.78
C LYS A 221 2.26 12.02 20.94
N TYR A 222 2.13 10.85 21.56
CA TYR A 222 1.58 9.67 20.89
C TYR A 222 0.12 9.89 20.43
N ARG A 223 -0.73 10.50 21.27
CA ARG A 223 -2.11 10.81 20.91
C ARG A 223 -2.19 11.86 19.80
N GLU A 224 -1.34 12.88 19.85
CA GLU A 224 -1.25 13.90 18.79
C GLU A 224 -0.86 13.27 17.45
N ALA A 225 0.19 12.44 17.43
CA ALA A 225 0.64 11.73 16.23
C ALA A 225 -0.46 10.81 15.68
N PHE A 226 -1.14 10.06 16.56
CA PHE A 226 -2.25 9.20 16.17
C PHE A 226 -3.39 9.98 15.55
N ALA A 227 -3.85 11.06 16.20
CA ALA A 227 -4.94 11.88 15.70
C ALA A 227 -4.62 12.58 14.37
N GLN A 228 -3.35 12.94 14.14
CA GLN A 228 -2.90 13.49 12.86
C GLN A 228 -2.88 12.42 11.78
N ALA A 229 -2.26 11.27 12.07
CA ALA A 229 -2.21 10.16 11.13
C ALA A 229 -3.62 9.67 10.78
N GLU A 230 -4.55 9.64 11.73
CA GLU A 230 -5.94 9.20 11.53
C GLU A 230 -6.72 10.06 10.53
N ARG A 231 -6.47 11.39 10.48
CA ARG A 231 -7.11 12.30 9.51
C ARG A 231 -6.89 11.88 8.07
N TYR A 232 -5.88 11.06 7.81
CA TYR A 232 -5.69 10.46 6.51
C TYR A 232 -6.80 9.45 6.19
N ALA A 233 -7.80 9.90 5.44
CA ALA A 233 -8.68 9.02 4.70
C ALA A 233 -7.86 8.43 3.53
N ARG A 234 -7.73 7.10 3.47
CA ARG A 234 -6.94 6.34 2.49
C ARG A 234 -6.86 7.04 1.11
N GLY A 235 -5.66 7.37 0.66
CA GLY A 235 -5.44 7.98 -0.64
C GLY A 235 -5.33 6.96 -1.80
N SER A 236 -5.46 7.46 -3.03
CA SER A 236 -5.60 6.69 -4.28
C SER A 236 -4.36 5.94 -4.79
N LEU A 237 -3.22 5.91 -4.07
CA LEU A 237 -1.96 5.34 -4.58
C LEU A 237 -1.79 3.89 -4.15
N ALA A 238 -2.69 3.07 -4.64
CA ALA A 238 -2.97 1.83 -3.95
C ALA A 238 -2.03 0.65 -4.33
N ALA A 239 -0.79 0.89 -4.78
CA ALA A 239 0.21 -0.15 -5.06
C ALA A 239 1.51 -0.06 -4.23
N ILE A 240 2.15 1.12 -4.17
CA ILE A 240 3.39 1.32 -3.38
C ILE A 240 3.10 1.87 -1.98
N GLU A 241 1.93 2.47 -1.78
CA GLU A 241 1.54 3.02 -0.49
C GLU A 241 1.21 1.89 0.49
N LEU A 242 1.86 1.87 1.66
CA LEU A 242 1.43 0.99 2.75
C LEU A 242 0.08 1.47 3.27
N LYS A 243 -0.98 0.72 2.95
CA LYS A 243 -2.33 1.05 3.35
C LYS A 243 -2.64 0.57 4.76
N SER A 244 -2.05 -0.57 5.11
CA SER A 244 -2.34 -1.29 6.34
C SER A 244 -1.43 -0.87 7.49
N TYR A 245 -0.45 0.01 7.24
CA TYR A 245 0.51 0.44 8.26
C TYR A 245 0.73 1.95 8.24
N ARG A 246 0.71 2.55 9.43
CA ARG A 246 1.08 3.95 9.68
C ARG A 246 2.11 3.99 10.78
N TYR A 247 3.17 4.79 10.64
CA TYR A 247 4.25 4.84 11.63
C TYR A 247 4.22 6.16 12.39
N LEU A 248 4.09 6.06 13.70
CA LEU A 248 4.05 7.18 14.63
C LEU A 248 5.40 7.23 15.36
N VAL A 249 6.27 8.13 14.91
CA VAL A 249 7.67 8.17 15.31
C VAL A 249 7.89 9.28 16.33
N ILE A 250 8.31 8.90 17.53
CA ILE A 250 8.61 9.85 18.61
C ILE A 250 10.10 9.90 18.82
N VAL A 251 10.67 11.09 18.64
CA VAL A 251 12.07 11.39 18.88
C VAL A 251 12.24 11.94 20.29
N SER A 252 13.06 11.26 21.09
CA SER A 252 13.33 11.62 22.48
C SER A 252 14.83 11.63 22.75
N GLU A 253 15.23 12.18 23.89
CA GLU A 253 16.63 12.15 24.34
C GLU A 253 17.06 10.73 24.67
N GLU A 254 16.36 10.13 25.63
CA GLU A 254 16.54 8.76 26.10
C GLU A 254 15.38 7.89 25.62
N TYR A 255 15.50 6.56 25.77
CA TYR A 255 14.37 5.68 25.51
C TYR A 255 13.18 6.01 26.41
N LEU A 256 11.99 6.08 25.81
CA LEU A 256 10.75 6.32 26.52
C LEU A 256 10.26 5.03 27.19
N ASN A 257 9.86 5.12 28.46
CA ASN A 257 9.38 3.95 29.21
C ASN A 257 7.95 3.53 28.86
N ASP A 258 7.22 4.38 28.14
CA ASP A 258 5.78 4.25 27.93
C ASP A 258 5.39 4.27 26.45
N VAL A 259 6.22 3.66 25.61
CA VAL A 259 5.88 3.39 24.20
C VAL A 259 4.63 2.49 24.16
N PRO A 260 3.52 2.95 23.56
CA PRO A 260 2.31 2.13 23.44
C PRO A 260 2.56 0.88 22.59
N ALA A 261 1.78 -0.17 22.85
CA ALA A 261 1.67 -1.28 21.91
C ALA A 261 1.04 -0.80 20.59
N ASP A 262 1.33 -1.51 19.51
CA ASP A 262 0.70 -1.26 18.22
C ASP A 262 -0.82 -1.27 18.35
N HIS A 263 -1.48 -0.34 17.66
CA HIS A 263 -2.91 -0.17 17.72
C HIS A 263 -3.53 -0.48 16.36
N GLU A 264 -4.53 -1.35 16.31
CA GLU A 264 -5.27 -1.64 15.09
C GLU A 264 -6.62 -0.91 15.10
N LYS A 265 -6.92 -0.20 14.01
CA LYS A 265 -8.22 0.44 13.79
C LYS A 265 -8.59 0.36 12.31
N GLU A 266 -9.78 -0.16 12.02
CA GLU A 266 -10.33 -0.26 10.65
C GLU A 266 -9.39 -0.99 9.65
N GLY A 267 -8.70 -2.03 10.13
CA GLY A 267 -7.73 -2.79 9.34
C GLY A 267 -6.41 -2.06 9.05
N ILE A 268 -6.13 -0.97 9.77
CA ILE A 268 -4.87 -0.23 9.72
C ILE A 268 -4.15 -0.40 11.05
N ILE A 269 -2.88 -0.79 10.98
CA ILE A 269 -1.98 -0.97 12.12
C ILE A 269 -1.14 0.30 12.29
N TYR A 270 -1.29 0.95 13.43
CA TYR A 270 -0.51 2.10 13.85
C TYR A 270 0.67 1.60 14.67
N LYS A 271 1.88 1.70 14.10
CA LYS A 271 3.15 1.30 14.71
C LYS A 271 3.74 2.47 15.49
N TYR A 272 3.97 2.27 16.78
CA TYR A 272 4.58 3.27 17.64
C TYR A 272 6.09 3.04 17.72
N ILE A 273 6.88 4.00 17.23
CA ILE A 273 8.34 3.91 17.19
C ILE A 273 8.92 5.00 18.09
N ASN A 274 9.89 4.64 18.93
CA ASN A 274 10.69 5.60 19.65
C ASN A 274 12.13 5.62 19.12
N ILE A 275 12.62 6.80 18.74
CA ILE A 275 14.01 7.04 18.36
C ILE A 275 14.65 7.88 19.46
N ALA A 276 15.54 7.26 20.24
CA ALA A 276 16.32 7.93 21.26
C ALA A 276 17.60 8.51 20.64
N VAL A 277 17.81 9.82 20.76
CA VAL A 277 18.94 10.54 20.13
C VAL A 277 20.20 10.58 20.99
N ASP A 278 20.09 10.30 22.29
CA ASP A 278 21.22 10.18 23.21
C ASP A 278 20.96 9.08 24.25
N PRO A 279 20.79 7.82 23.81
CA PRO A 279 20.45 6.75 24.72
C PRO A 279 21.60 6.41 25.66
N SER A 280 21.29 6.23 26.93
CA SER A 280 22.17 5.64 27.95
C SER A 280 22.74 4.32 27.44
N SER A 281 23.99 4.01 27.80
CA SER A 281 24.64 2.77 27.36
C SER A 281 23.86 1.53 27.82
N PRO A 282 23.95 0.40 27.10
CA PRO A 282 23.28 -0.85 27.48
C PRO A 282 23.63 -1.31 28.91
N SER A 283 24.87 -1.05 29.36
CA SER A 283 25.31 -1.37 30.71
C SER A 283 24.65 -0.52 31.80
N ILE A 284 24.32 0.73 31.50
CA ILE A 284 23.58 1.62 32.41
C ILE A 284 22.09 1.24 32.41
N GLN A 285 21.52 0.92 31.24
CA GLN A 285 20.13 0.49 31.14
C GLN A 285 19.86 -0.82 31.87
N ALA A 286 20.73 -1.83 31.73
CA ALA A 286 20.59 -3.11 32.42
C ALA A 286 20.55 -2.95 33.96
N ARG A 287 21.24 -1.95 34.51
CA ARG A 287 21.22 -1.63 35.94
C ARG A 287 19.97 -0.88 36.41
N LYS A 288 19.25 -0.20 35.52
CA LYS A 288 17.99 0.48 35.85
C LYS A 288 16.79 -0.47 35.93
N HIS A 289 16.90 -1.65 35.32
CA HIS A 289 15.86 -2.68 35.27
C HIS A 289 16.12 -3.90 36.16
N ALA A 290 17.25 -3.93 36.87
CA ALA A 290 17.60 -4.93 37.88
C ALA A 290 17.21 -4.42 39.28
#